data_AF-A0A2G5VFP0-F1
#
_entry.id   AF-A0A2G5VFP0-F1
#
_cell.length_a   1.000
_cell.length_b   1.000
_cell.length_c   1.000
_cell.angle_alpha   90.00
_cell.angle_beta   90.00
_cell.angle_gamma   90.00
#
_symmetry.space_group_name_H-M   'P 1'
#
loop_
_entity.id
_entity.type
_entity.pdbx_description
1 polymer ?
#
loop_
_entity_poly.entity_id
_entity_poly.type
_entity_poly.pdbx_seq_one_letter_code
_entity_poly.pdbx_strand_id
1 'polypeptide(L)'
;MMRIISHTETPNNFFQLKVSGKGIDFKFAGGFKYLIAFYQQWDKTSVIQSIHNYLLDFFGNSVEYNWQATDIKWRREGFTPFIPKLENVSFCSRIQLGWDFKDMEKLENVFSSSHVFKSIQMNVMMATEPFNPESKFYQAESVEISQDKVTVPPVLRHFQGRQAIVDCLEHKTSDLIKFVNRWKSGEAFQKLEYLKIKMCKTPRNRFLDAIGLKHIDATKQPPTHTLPKVYNWYNENPNTEPITSHSYVVRVTDNHVASVLIHRNTLCFGVWDKTEQEFLRIMD
;
A
#
# COMPACT_ATOMS: atom_id res chain seq x y z
N MET A 1 13.00 2.57 -15.30
CA MET A 1 11.52 2.72 -15.34
C MET A 1 11.10 2.90 -16.79
N MET A 2 10.05 2.22 -17.25
CA MET A 2 9.45 2.39 -18.58
C MET A 2 7.99 2.83 -18.40
N ARG A 3 7.48 3.67 -19.29
CA ARG A 3 6.09 4.15 -19.26
C ARG A 3 5.33 3.70 -20.50
N ILE A 4 4.04 3.42 -20.35
CA ILE A 4 3.15 3.03 -21.46
C ILE A 4 2.01 4.05 -21.50
N ILE A 5 1.91 4.82 -22.59
CA ILE A 5 1.04 6.00 -22.66
C ILE A 5 0.18 5.95 -23.94
N SER A 6 -1.08 6.41 -23.84
CA SER A 6 -1.95 6.55 -25.01
C SER A 6 -1.37 7.57 -25.99
N HIS A 7 -1.41 7.25 -27.27
CA HIS A 7 -1.00 8.13 -28.34
C HIS A 7 -2.05 9.24 -28.53
N THR A 8 -1.80 10.46 -28.02
CA THR A 8 -2.78 11.58 -28.06
C THR A 8 -2.36 12.75 -28.95
N GLU A 9 -1.55 12.49 -30.01
CA GLU A 9 -1.00 13.43 -31.03
C GLU A 9 0.53 13.69 -30.94
N THR A 10 1.13 13.99 -32.11
CA THR A 10 2.59 14.12 -32.39
C THR A 10 3.13 15.53 -32.11
N PRO A 11 4.38 15.69 -31.64
CA PRO A 11 5.47 15.85 -32.63
C PRO A 11 6.82 15.18 -32.28
N ASN A 12 7.45 14.71 -33.36
CA ASN A 12 8.86 14.39 -33.65
C ASN A 12 9.69 13.53 -32.67
N ASN A 13 10.49 12.66 -33.29
CA ASN A 13 11.51 11.76 -32.70
C ASN A 13 10.97 10.49 -32.01
N PHE A 14 9.96 9.85 -32.60
CA PHE A 14 9.65 8.46 -32.28
C PHE A 14 10.53 7.53 -33.10
N PHE A 15 10.85 6.37 -32.54
CA PHE A 15 11.43 5.25 -33.28
C PHE A 15 10.58 4.01 -33.03
N GLN A 16 10.43 3.18 -34.05
CA GLN A 16 9.61 1.98 -33.98
C GLN A 16 10.49 0.76 -33.72
N LEU A 17 10.07 -0.11 -32.79
CA LEU A 17 10.68 -1.41 -32.58
C LEU A 17 9.62 -2.51 -32.75
N LYS A 18 10.05 -3.68 -33.24
CA LYS A 18 9.25 -4.89 -33.19
C LYS A 18 9.50 -5.59 -31.86
N VAL A 19 8.47 -5.64 -31.01
CA VAL A 19 8.50 -6.28 -29.70
C VAL A 19 7.54 -7.46 -29.73
N SER A 20 8.06 -8.68 -29.63
CA SER A 20 7.30 -9.94 -29.79
C SER A 20 6.41 -9.94 -31.04
N GLY A 21 6.96 -9.45 -32.16
CA GLY A 21 6.27 -9.37 -33.46
C GLY A 21 5.38 -8.14 -33.67
N LYS A 22 5.08 -7.36 -32.61
CA LYS A 22 4.26 -6.14 -32.70
C LYS A 22 5.12 -4.91 -32.91
N GLY A 23 4.79 -4.09 -33.92
CA GLY A 23 5.39 -2.76 -34.09
C GLY A 23 4.88 -1.80 -33.02
N ILE A 24 5.77 -1.25 -32.22
CA ILE A 24 5.44 -0.32 -31.13
C ILE A 24 6.34 0.92 -31.27
N ASP A 25 5.73 2.09 -31.15
CA ASP A 25 6.46 3.35 -31.18
C ASP A 25 7.03 3.66 -29.80
N PHE A 26 8.28 4.14 -29.79
CA PHE A 26 9.02 4.46 -28.58
C PHE A 26 9.61 5.87 -28.64
N LYS A 27 9.81 6.44 -27.45
CA LYS A 27 10.52 7.71 -27.25
C LYS A 27 11.32 7.67 -25.96
N PHE A 28 12.51 8.26 -26.00
CA PHE A 28 13.25 8.58 -24.78
C PHE A 28 12.75 9.90 -24.17
N ALA A 29 12.58 9.91 -22.85
CA ALA A 29 12.17 11.10 -22.10
C ALA A 29 13.07 11.35 -20.89
N GLY A 30 12.96 12.57 -20.34
CA GLY A 30 13.72 12.98 -19.15
C GLY A 30 15.23 13.01 -19.36
N GLY A 31 15.70 13.38 -20.55
CA GLY A 31 17.12 13.34 -20.91
C GLY A 31 17.67 11.91 -21.01
N PHE A 32 16.94 11.02 -21.71
CA PHE A 32 17.27 9.59 -21.89
C PHE A 32 17.17 8.71 -20.63
N LYS A 33 16.59 9.21 -19.53
CA LYS A 33 16.47 8.46 -18.27
C LYS A 33 15.42 7.35 -18.29
N TYR A 34 14.41 7.46 -19.14
CA TYR A 34 13.38 6.41 -19.25
C TYR A 34 12.77 6.33 -20.65
N LEU A 35 12.32 5.12 -20.96
CA LEU A 35 11.68 4.76 -22.23
C LEU A 35 10.16 4.91 -22.10
N ILE A 36 9.52 5.49 -23.11
CA ILE A 36 8.07 5.58 -23.25
C ILE A 36 7.66 4.74 -24.45
N ALA A 37 6.74 3.80 -24.24
CA ALA A 37 6.05 3.06 -25.27
C ALA A 37 4.66 3.67 -25.50
N PHE A 38 4.24 3.76 -26.75
CA PHE A 38 2.94 4.31 -27.11
C PHE A 38 1.96 3.22 -27.53
N TYR A 39 0.69 3.43 -27.23
CA TYR A 39 -0.40 2.56 -27.68
C TYR A 39 -1.56 3.38 -28.25
N GLN A 40 -2.31 2.78 -29.18
CA GLN A 40 -3.62 3.26 -29.60
C GLN A 40 -4.70 2.62 -28.71
N GLN A 41 -5.81 3.32 -28.48
CA GLN A 41 -6.80 2.86 -27.50
C GLN A 41 -7.33 1.44 -27.81
N TRP A 42 -7.49 1.10 -29.09
CA TRP A 42 -7.93 -0.23 -29.53
C TRP A 42 -6.88 -1.33 -29.40
N ASP A 43 -5.59 -1.01 -29.27
CA ASP A 43 -4.51 -2.00 -29.19
C ASP A 43 -3.72 -1.98 -27.87
N LYS A 44 -4.16 -1.17 -26.90
CA LYS A 44 -3.61 -1.05 -25.54
C LYS A 44 -3.23 -2.40 -24.92
N THR A 45 -4.16 -3.34 -24.86
CA THR A 45 -3.93 -4.67 -24.26
C THR A 45 -2.83 -5.43 -24.98
N SER A 46 -2.86 -5.41 -26.32
CA SER A 46 -1.89 -6.10 -27.16
C SER A 46 -0.48 -5.50 -27.04
N VAL A 47 -0.37 -4.16 -26.95
CA VAL A 47 0.92 -3.47 -26.69
C VAL A 47 1.50 -3.92 -25.34
N ILE A 48 0.69 -3.87 -24.29
CA ILE A 48 1.10 -4.23 -22.93
C ILE A 48 1.56 -5.69 -22.86
N GLN A 49 0.78 -6.62 -23.43
CA GLN A 49 1.13 -8.04 -23.47
C GLN A 49 2.41 -8.29 -24.28
N SER A 50 2.58 -7.64 -25.43
CA SER A 50 3.79 -7.82 -26.25
C SER A 50 5.05 -7.40 -25.50
N ILE A 51 4.99 -6.25 -24.81
CA ILE A 51 6.10 -5.77 -23.97
C ILE A 51 6.35 -6.69 -22.79
N HIS A 52 5.29 -7.12 -22.09
CA HIS A 52 5.39 -8.05 -20.96
C HIS A 52 6.05 -9.37 -21.37
N ASN A 53 5.58 -9.99 -22.46
CA ASN A 53 6.10 -11.25 -22.96
C ASN A 53 7.57 -11.10 -23.38
N TYR A 54 7.93 -10.01 -24.06
CA TYR A 54 9.33 -9.76 -24.42
C TYR A 54 10.24 -9.67 -23.18
N LEU A 55 9.80 -8.98 -22.14
CA LEU A 55 10.56 -8.89 -20.88
C LEU A 55 10.66 -10.25 -20.20
N LEU A 56 9.57 -11.03 -20.20
CA LEU A 56 9.52 -12.37 -19.63
C LEU A 56 10.45 -13.34 -20.39
N ASP A 57 10.45 -13.30 -21.71
CA ASP A 57 11.32 -14.12 -22.56
C ASP A 57 12.79 -13.75 -22.36
N PHE A 58 13.08 -12.45 -22.19
CA PHE A 58 14.45 -11.95 -22.05
C PHE A 58 15.04 -12.20 -20.66
N PHE A 59 14.29 -11.91 -19.60
CA PHE A 59 14.76 -12.02 -18.22
C PHE A 59 14.41 -13.36 -17.56
N GLY A 60 13.47 -14.12 -18.13
CA GLY A 60 12.89 -15.29 -17.49
C GLY A 60 11.99 -14.95 -16.30
N ASN A 61 11.60 -15.98 -15.57
CA ASN A 61 10.72 -15.87 -14.40
C ASN A 61 11.46 -15.51 -13.10
N SER A 62 12.78 -15.29 -13.14
CA SER A 62 13.60 -15.01 -11.96
C SER A 62 13.63 -13.53 -11.58
N VAL A 63 13.29 -12.63 -12.51
CA VAL A 63 13.29 -11.18 -12.26
C VAL A 63 11.89 -10.73 -11.87
N GLU A 64 11.74 -10.30 -10.63
CA GLU A 64 10.52 -9.62 -10.19
C GLU A 64 10.48 -8.18 -10.70
N TYR A 65 9.33 -7.78 -11.22
CA TYR A 65 9.05 -6.38 -11.50
C TYR A 65 7.59 -6.05 -11.20
N ASN A 66 7.34 -4.75 -11.03
CA ASN A 66 6.03 -4.25 -10.65
C ASN A 66 5.36 -3.56 -11.83
N TRP A 67 4.10 -3.89 -12.08
CA TRP A 67 3.23 -3.12 -12.95
C TRP A 67 2.63 -1.97 -12.16
N GLN A 68 2.93 -0.73 -12.55
CA GLN A 68 2.39 0.46 -11.89
C GLN A 68 1.29 1.10 -12.73
N ALA A 69 0.05 1.07 -12.23
CA ALA A 69 -1.04 1.87 -12.78
C ALA A 69 -1.14 3.20 -12.02
N THR A 70 -0.90 4.32 -12.69
CA THR A 70 -1.05 5.67 -12.14
C THR A 70 -1.78 6.56 -13.13
N ASP A 71 -2.64 7.43 -12.63
CA ASP A 71 -3.09 8.57 -13.43
C ASP A 71 -2.01 9.66 -13.44
N ILE A 72 -1.89 10.36 -14.56
CA ILE A 72 -1.05 11.55 -14.74
C ILE A 72 -1.95 12.80 -14.84
N LYS A 73 -3.26 12.63 -15.05
CA LYS A 73 -4.21 13.72 -15.23
C LYS A 73 -4.93 14.01 -13.91
N TRP A 74 -4.67 15.18 -13.34
CA TRP A 74 -5.48 15.78 -12.28
C TRP A 74 -6.87 16.13 -12.83
N ARG A 75 -7.74 15.14 -13.04
CA ARG A 75 -9.12 15.39 -13.47
C ARG A 75 -10.06 15.32 -12.28
N ARG A 76 -11.10 16.16 -12.34
CA ARG A 76 -12.27 16.09 -11.45
C ARG A 76 -13.04 14.76 -11.61
N GLU A 77 -12.81 14.06 -12.72
CA GLU A 77 -13.35 12.74 -13.02
C GLU A 77 -12.43 11.68 -12.41
N GLY A 78 -12.96 10.86 -11.49
CA GLY A 78 -12.19 9.82 -10.80
C GLY A 78 -11.51 8.83 -11.77
N PHE A 79 -10.34 8.33 -11.38
CA PHE A 79 -9.56 7.39 -12.18
C PHE A 79 -9.75 5.95 -11.71
N THR A 80 -10.20 5.11 -12.64
CA THR A 80 -10.20 3.66 -12.45
C THR A 80 -9.06 3.04 -13.28
N PRO A 81 -8.08 2.36 -12.65
CA PRO A 81 -6.94 1.81 -13.36
C PRO A 81 -7.37 0.69 -14.31
N PHE A 82 -6.74 0.64 -15.49
CA PHE A 82 -6.75 -0.55 -16.31
C PHE A 82 -5.71 -1.53 -15.77
N ILE A 83 -6.15 -2.76 -15.49
CA ILE A 83 -5.30 -3.82 -14.95
C ILE A 83 -5.21 -4.92 -16.00
N PRO A 84 -4.05 -5.05 -16.68
CA PRO A 84 -3.86 -6.14 -17.62
C PRO A 84 -3.75 -7.47 -16.86
N LYS A 85 -4.29 -8.55 -17.44
CA LYS A 85 -4.06 -9.91 -16.94
C LYS A 85 -2.70 -10.38 -17.44
N LEU A 86 -1.69 -10.27 -16.60
CA LEU A 86 -0.31 -10.66 -16.86
C LEU A 86 0.14 -11.64 -15.76
N GLU A 87 0.96 -12.62 -16.13
CA GLU A 87 1.55 -13.59 -15.20
C GLU A 87 2.89 -13.07 -14.66
N ASN A 88 3.41 -13.62 -13.56
CA ASN A 88 4.74 -13.29 -13.04
C ASN A 88 5.03 -11.78 -12.87
N VAL A 89 4.00 -10.98 -12.57
CA VAL A 89 4.13 -9.55 -12.31
C VAL A 89 3.36 -9.16 -11.06
N SER A 90 3.96 -8.30 -10.25
CA SER A 90 3.33 -7.74 -9.06
C SER A 90 2.57 -6.47 -9.41
N PHE A 91 1.30 -6.35 -9.02
CA PHE A 91 0.49 -5.19 -9.36
C PHE A 91 0.55 -4.11 -8.28
N CYS A 92 0.91 -2.89 -8.67
CA CYS A 92 0.87 -1.71 -7.84
C CYS A 92 -0.08 -0.68 -8.47
N SER A 93 -1.09 -0.24 -7.73
CA SER A 93 -2.07 0.73 -8.24
C SER A 93 -2.18 1.99 -7.40
N ARG A 94 -2.09 3.15 -8.05
CA ARG A 94 -2.45 4.46 -7.49
C ARG A 94 -3.83 4.84 -8.00
N ILE A 95 -4.78 4.95 -7.07
CA ILE A 95 -6.19 5.22 -7.33
C ILE A 95 -6.53 6.58 -6.75
N GLN A 96 -6.98 7.49 -7.61
CA GLN A 96 -7.49 8.80 -7.23
C GLN A 96 -8.98 8.83 -7.50
N LEU A 97 -9.78 8.85 -6.43
CA LEU A 97 -11.22 8.99 -6.57
C LEU A 97 -11.60 10.47 -6.55
N GLY A 98 -12.65 10.81 -7.31
CA GLY A 98 -13.24 12.14 -7.27
C GLY A 98 -13.86 12.42 -5.90
N TRP A 99 -13.92 13.70 -5.54
CA TRP A 99 -14.64 14.26 -4.39
C TRP A 99 -16.04 13.69 -4.12
N ASP A 100 -16.82 13.39 -5.17
CA ASP A 100 -18.20 12.91 -5.12
C ASP A 100 -18.34 11.48 -5.66
N PHE A 101 -17.25 10.70 -5.68
CA PHE A 101 -17.27 9.33 -6.18
C PHE A 101 -18.18 8.45 -5.31
N LYS A 102 -19.24 7.90 -5.91
CA LYS A 102 -20.24 7.05 -5.23
C LYS A 102 -20.26 5.61 -5.72
N ASP A 103 -19.55 5.30 -6.80
CA ASP A 103 -19.64 4.01 -7.49
C ASP A 103 -18.62 3.01 -6.91
N MET A 104 -18.84 2.63 -5.64
CA MET A 104 -17.99 1.65 -4.95
C MET A 104 -18.03 0.28 -5.62
N GLU A 105 -19.14 -0.07 -6.29
CA GLU A 105 -19.28 -1.33 -7.04
C GLU A 105 -18.31 -1.38 -8.22
N LYS A 106 -18.18 -0.31 -9.00
CA LYS A 106 -17.18 -0.23 -10.08
C LYS A 106 -15.76 -0.39 -9.55
N LEU A 107 -15.46 0.16 -8.38
CA LEU A 107 -14.15 0.01 -7.75
C LEU A 107 -13.91 -1.43 -7.24
N GLU A 108 -14.94 -2.06 -6.66
CA GLU A 108 -14.90 -3.46 -6.26
C GLU A 108 -14.70 -4.40 -7.46
N ASN A 109 -15.35 -4.14 -8.59
CA ASN A 109 -15.19 -4.91 -9.83
C ASN A 109 -13.74 -4.85 -10.36
N VAL A 110 -13.05 -3.73 -10.14
CA VAL A 110 -11.63 -3.57 -10.52
C VAL A 110 -10.74 -4.42 -9.62
N PHE A 111 -11.00 -4.44 -8.32
CA PHE A 111 -10.26 -5.32 -7.42
C PHE A 111 -10.54 -6.78 -7.73
N SER A 112 -11.80 -7.16 -7.92
CA SER A 112 -12.23 -8.52 -8.20
C SER A 112 -11.61 -9.09 -9.49
N SER A 113 -11.46 -8.27 -10.53
CA SER A 113 -10.91 -8.68 -11.83
C SER A 113 -9.38 -8.81 -11.87
N SER A 114 -8.67 -8.30 -10.86
CA SER A 114 -7.20 -8.30 -10.78
C SER A 114 -6.63 -9.55 -10.10
N HIS A 115 -5.35 -9.84 -10.34
CA HIS A 115 -4.56 -10.65 -9.39
C HIS A 115 -4.36 -9.86 -8.07
N VAL A 116 -3.91 -10.54 -7.02
CA VAL A 116 -3.63 -9.89 -5.72
C VAL A 116 -2.60 -8.78 -5.93
N PHE A 117 -2.87 -7.60 -5.37
CA PHE A 117 -1.97 -6.45 -5.49
C PHE A 117 -0.81 -6.57 -4.53
N LYS A 118 0.37 -6.12 -4.96
CA LYS A 118 1.50 -5.91 -4.05
C LYS A 118 1.32 -4.63 -3.24
N SER A 119 0.88 -3.54 -3.88
CA SER A 119 0.59 -2.29 -3.17
C SER A 119 -0.55 -1.50 -3.79
N ILE A 120 -1.38 -0.90 -2.95
CA ILE A 120 -2.44 0.02 -3.35
C ILE A 120 -2.21 1.35 -2.65
N GLN A 121 -2.08 2.43 -3.41
CA GLN A 121 -2.19 3.79 -2.89
C GLN A 121 -3.54 4.37 -3.32
N MET A 122 -4.33 4.84 -2.36
CA MET A 122 -5.68 5.30 -2.61
C MET A 122 -5.94 6.63 -1.92
N ASN A 123 -6.41 7.62 -2.69
CA ASN A 123 -6.93 8.86 -2.14
C ASN A 123 -8.44 8.88 -2.30
N VAL A 124 -9.15 8.93 -1.17
CA VAL A 124 -10.61 8.92 -1.11
C VAL A 124 -11.11 10.02 -0.18
N MET A 125 -11.70 11.06 -0.73
CA MET A 125 -12.20 12.19 0.08
C MET A 125 -13.41 11.80 0.95
N MET A 126 -14.42 11.17 0.33
CA MET A 126 -15.64 10.70 0.98
C MET A 126 -15.97 9.28 0.52
N ALA A 127 -15.41 8.26 1.19
CA ALA A 127 -15.85 6.88 0.97
C ALA A 127 -17.24 6.72 1.61
N THR A 128 -18.25 6.35 0.82
CA THR A 128 -19.61 6.18 1.33
C THR A 128 -19.82 4.79 1.95
N GLU A 129 -19.12 3.76 1.47
CA GLU A 129 -19.32 2.37 1.88
C GLU A 129 -17.99 1.59 1.96
N PRO A 130 -17.87 0.59 2.86
CA PRO A 130 -16.72 -0.32 2.89
C PRO A 130 -16.72 -1.29 1.70
N PHE A 131 -15.54 -1.76 1.28
CA PHE A 131 -15.41 -2.86 0.32
C PHE A 131 -15.97 -4.17 0.88
N ASN A 132 -16.32 -5.08 -0.04
CA ASN A 132 -16.73 -6.43 0.33
C ASN A 132 -15.62 -7.08 1.21
N PRO A 133 -15.93 -7.72 2.35
CA PRO A 133 -14.95 -8.39 3.20
C PRO A 133 -13.98 -9.33 2.48
N GLU A 134 -14.40 -9.93 1.37
CA GLU A 134 -13.61 -10.83 0.53
C GLU A 134 -12.83 -10.11 -0.58
N SER A 135 -12.92 -8.78 -0.66
CA SER A 135 -12.27 -7.96 -1.68
C SER A 135 -10.77 -8.21 -1.73
N LYS A 136 -10.25 -8.32 -2.95
CA LYS A 136 -8.80 -8.41 -3.20
C LYS A 136 -8.05 -7.15 -2.76
N PHE A 137 -8.75 -6.04 -2.50
CA PHE A 137 -8.19 -4.88 -1.83
C PHE A 137 -7.56 -5.24 -0.48
N TYR A 138 -8.27 -6.00 0.35
CA TYR A 138 -7.80 -6.38 1.69
C TYR A 138 -6.67 -7.41 1.68
N GLN A 139 -6.49 -8.08 0.54
CA GLN A 139 -5.44 -9.08 0.34
C GLN A 139 -4.12 -8.46 -0.14
N ALA A 140 -4.11 -7.15 -0.44
CA ALA A 140 -2.89 -6.47 -0.88
C ALA A 140 -1.81 -6.53 0.20
N GLU A 141 -0.55 -6.75 -0.18
CA GLU A 141 0.55 -6.78 0.79
C GLU A 141 0.75 -5.43 1.48
N SER A 142 0.49 -4.33 0.77
CA SER A 142 0.56 -2.98 1.33
C SER A 142 -0.58 -2.07 0.86
N VAL A 143 -1.06 -1.23 1.78
CA VAL A 143 -1.98 -0.14 1.47
C VAL A 143 -1.50 1.20 2.01
N GLU A 144 -1.63 2.26 1.22
CA GLU A 144 -1.50 3.65 1.66
C GLU A 144 -2.77 4.42 1.30
N ILE A 145 -3.47 4.92 2.30
CA ILE A 145 -4.82 5.44 2.15
C ILE A 145 -4.88 6.84 2.73
N SER A 146 -5.32 7.82 1.94
CA SER A 146 -5.58 9.18 2.40
C SER A 146 -7.08 9.45 2.35
N GLN A 147 -7.67 9.83 3.48
CA GLN A 147 -9.10 10.07 3.62
C GLN A 147 -9.45 11.34 4.42
N ASP A 148 -10.36 12.15 3.89
CA ASP A 148 -10.79 13.39 4.55
C ASP A 148 -11.84 13.13 5.64
N LYS A 149 -12.95 12.47 5.30
CA LYS A 149 -14.07 12.25 6.25
C LYS A 149 -14.41 10.78 6.41
N VAL A 150 -13.54 10.02 7.07
CA VAL A 150 -13.90 8.69 7.56
C VAL A 150 -13.23 8.45 8.90
N THR A 151 -14.05 8.27 9.93
CA THR A 151 -13.69 7.65 11.21
C THR A 151 -12.78 6.44 10.98
N VAL A 152 -11.59 6.34 11.61
CA VAL A 152 -10.59 5.22 11.52
C VAL A 152 -11.07 4.08 10.63
N PRO A 153 -10.51 3.89 9.44
CA PRO A 153 -11.39 3.48 8.39
C PRO A 153 -11.73 2.00 8.51
N PRO A 154 -13.02 1.64 8.36
CA PRO A 154 -13.47 0.27 8.10
C PRO A 154 -12.60 -0.48 7.08
N VAL A 155 -11.85 0.24 6.25
CA VAL A 155 -10.83 -0.25 5.33
C VAL A 155 -9.73 -1.11 5.98
N LEU A 156 -9.46 -0.98 7.28
CA LEU A 156 -8.54 -1.88 7.97
C LEU A 156 -9.27 -3.10 8.54
N ARG A 157 -10.60 -3.13 8.61
CA ARG A 157 -11.33 -4.20 9.33
C ARG A 157 -11.00 -5.59 8.82
N HIS A 158 -10.83 -5.73 7.51
CA HIS A 158 -10.60 -7.02 6.84
C HIS A 158 -9.18 -7.14 6.28
N PHE A 159 -8.31 -6.14 6.50
CA PHE A 159 -6.98 -6.11 5.92
C PHE A 159 -6.12 -7.30 6.38
N GLN A 160 -5.48 -7.96 5.41
CA GLN A 160 -4.69 -9.17 5.59
C GLN A 160 -3.22 -8.99 5.18
N GLY A 161 -2.85 -7.79 4.75
CA GLY A 161 -1.49 -7.48 4.30
C GLY A 161 -0.51 -7.22 5.44
N ARG A 162 0.69 -6.81 5.03
CA ARG A 162 1.88 -6.62 5.86
C ARG A 162 2.07 -5.19 6.30
N GLN A 163 1.77 -4.22 5.43
CA GLN A 163 2.04 -2.81 5.70
C GLN A 163 0.84 -1.91 5.39
N ALA A 164 0.47 -1.05 6.34
CA ALA A 164 -0.63 -0.11 6.16
C ALA A 164 -0.23 1.31 6.59
N ILE A 165 -0.51 2.29 5.74
CA ILE A 165 -0.42 3.71 6.08
C ILE A 165 -1.79 4.33 5.85
N VAL A 166 -2.30 4.99 6.87
CA VAL A 166 -3.60 5.66 6.81
C VAL A 166 -3.41 7.11 7.24
N ASP A 167 -3.85 8.04 6.40
CA ASP A 167 -4.03 9.44 6.74
C ASP A 167 -5.52 9.72 6.87
N CYS A 168 -5.98 10.11 8.07
CA CYS A 168 -7.37 10.42 8.30
C CYS A 168 -7.55 11.68 9.17
N LEU A 169 -8.51 12.55 8.83
CA LEU A 169 -8.75 13.74 9.67
C LEU A 169 -9.44 13.39 10.99
N GLU A 170 -10.35 12.41 10.97
CA GLU A 170 -11.17 12.02 12.12
C GLU A 170 -10.95 10.56 12.55
N HIS A 171 -10.95 10.33 13.87
CA HIS A 171 -10.82 9.00 14.44
C HIS A 171 -11.69 8.83 15.68
N LYS A 172 -12.27 7.64 15.88
CA LYS A 172 -12.84 7.23 17.16
C LYS A 172 -11.79 6.42 17.91
N THR A 173 -11.49 6.83 19.14
CA THR A 173 -10.59 6.08 20.03
C THR A 173 -11.02 4.61 20.19
N SER A 174 -12.33 4.34 20.19
CA SER A 174 -12.86 2.96 20.27
C SER A 174 -12.43 2.07 19.11
N ASP A 175 -12.26 2.62 17.92
CA ASP A 175 -11.89 1.84 16.73
C ASP A 175 -10.40 1.50 16.74
N LEU A 176 -9.55 2.42 17.23
CA LEU A 176 -8.15 2.13 17.51
C LEU A 176 -8.00 1.05 18.59
N ILE A 177 -8.80 1.12 19.67
CA ILE A 177 -8.80 0.10 20.73
C ILE A 177 -9.21 -1.26 20.15
N LYS A 178 -10.29 -1.30 19.35
CA LYS A 178 -10.73 -2.53 18.67
C LYS A 178 -9.64 -3.10 17.77
N PHE A 179 -8.96 -2.27 17.00
CA PHE A 179 -7.84 -2.70 16.18
C PHE A 179 -6.76 -3.41 17.02
N VAL A 180 -6.25 -2.74 18.08
CA VAL A 180 -5.20 -3.31 18.92
C VAL A 180 -5.67 -4.58 19.62
N ASN A 181 -6.91 -4.61 20.11
CA ASN A 181 -7.45 -5.78 20.80
C ASN A 181 -7.62 -6.98 19.87
N ARG A 182 -8.04 -6.79 18.61
CA ARG A 182 -8.13 -7.86 17.61
C ARG A 182 -6.77 -8.42 17.22
N TRP A 183 -5.74 -7.56 17.13
CA TRP A 183 -4.37 -8.03 16.93
C TRP A 183 -3.87 -8.79 18.18
N LYS A 184 -4.08 -8.24 19.39
CA LYS A 184 -3.66 -8.87 20.65
C LYS A 184 -4.34 -10.23 20.88
N SER A 185 -5.62 -10.38 20.55
CA SER A 185 -6.31 -11.66 20.67
C SER A 185 -5.92 -12.67 19.58
N GLY A 186 -5.19 -12.23 18.54
CA GLY A 186 -4.89 -13.05 17.36
C GLY A 186 -6.10 -13.27 16.45
N GLU A 187 -7.20 -12.53 16.63
CA GLU A 187 -8.40 -12.61 15.79
C GLU A 187 -8.13 -12.09 14.37
N ALA A 188 -7.30 -11.06 14.23
CA ALA A 188 -7.00 -10.44 12.95
C ALA A 188 -5.55 -9.97 12.85
N PHE A 189 -5.15 -9.54 11.64
CA PHE A 189 -3.88 -8.85 11.38
C PHE A 189 -2.63 -9.71 11.63
N GLN A 190 -2.73 -11.01 11.39
CA GLN A 190 -1.66 -11.97 11.69
C GLN A 190 -0.39 -11.68 10.91
N LYS A 191 -0.52 -11.24 9.64
CA LYS A 191 0.58 -10.88 8.73
C LYS A 191 1.06 -9.43 8.89
N LEU A 192 0.41 -8.62 9.72
CA LEU A 192 0.75 -7.21 9.84
C LEU A 192 2.15 -7.06 10.46
N GLU A 193 2.99 -6.27 9.80
CA GLU A 193 4.36 -5.95 10.21
C GLU A 193 4.50 -4.48 10.62
N TYR A 194 3.78 -3.59 9.93
CA TYR A 194 3.87 -2.15 10.13
C TYR A 194 2.54 -1.45 9.86
N LEU A 195 2.12 -0.61 10.80
CA LEU A 195 0.99 0.29 10.63
C LEU A 195 1.36 1.71 11.09
N LYS A 196 1.02 2.69 10.25
CA LYS A 196 1.08 4.11 10.59
C LYS A 196 -0.28 4.76 10.35
N ILE A 197 -0.81 5.41 11.37
CA ILE A 197 -2.04 6.20 11.28
C ILE A 197 -1.70 7.66 11.60
N LYS A 198 -1.78 8.53 10.60
CA LYS A 198 -1.74 9.98 10.77
C LYS A 198 -3.16 10.47 11.06
N MET A 199 -3.28 11.37 12.01
CA MET A 199 -4.55 11.90 12.50
C MET A 199 -4.47 13.42 12.71
N CYS A 200 -5.60 14.11 12.92
CA CYS A 200 -5.57 15.53 13.31
C CYS A 200 -5.43 15.76 14.81
N LYS A 201 -5.76 14.78 15.66
CA LYS A 201 -5.73 14.89 17.12
C LYS A 201 -5.08 13.65 17.70
N THR A 202 -4.29 13.80 18.75
CA THR A 202 -3.69 12.66 19.47
C THR A 202 -4.78 11.80 20.16
N PRO A 203 -4.65 10.47 20.19
CA PRO A 203 -5.53 9.63 21.00
C PRO A 203 -5.42 10.03 22.48
N ARG A 204 -6.56 10.11 23.18
CA ARG A 204 -6.59 10.47 24.61
C ARG A 204 -5.97 9.39 25.50
N ASN A 205 -5.56 9.71 26.72
CA ASN A 205 -4.98 8.76 27.70
C ASN A 205 -5.80 7.47 27.88
N ARG A 206 -7.14 7.58 27.82
CA ARG A 206 -8.06 6.42 27.85
C ARG A 206 -7.75 5.34 26.80
N PHE A 207 -7.12 5.72 25.68
CA PHE A 207 -6.61 4.79 24.68
C PHE A 207 -5.52 3.89 25.25
N LEU A 208 -4.49 4.49 25.85
CA LEU A 208 -3.32 3.80 26.40
C LEU A 208 -3.74 2.83 27.52
N ASP A 209 -4.64 3.28 28.39
CA ASP A 209 -5.18 2.47 29.49
C ASP A 209 -5.97 1.27 28.95
N ALA A 210 -6.78 1.49 27.91
CA ALA A 210 -7.67 0.46 27.36
C ALA A 210 -6.96 -0.63 26.56
N ILE A 211 -5.82 -0.34 25.93
CA ILE A 211 -5.06 -1.34 25.16
C ILE A 211 -4.14 -2.20 26.04
N GLY A 212 -3.98 -1.86 27.32
CA GLY A 212 -3.14 -2.60 28.27
C GLY A 212 -1.70 -2.67 27.79
N LEU A 213 -1.05 -1.50 27.70
CA LEU A 213 0.37 -1.39 27.35
C LEU A 213 1.25 -2.03 28.43
N LYS A 214 2.32 -2.67 27.96
CA LYS A 214 3.49 -2.97 28.78
C LYS A 214 4.57 -1.94 28.49
N HIS A 215 5.45 -1.75 29.47
CA HIS A 215 6.56 -0.81 29.37
C HIS A 215 7.89 -1.52 29.54
N ILE A 216 8.83 -1.19 28.65
CA ILE A 216 10.25 -1.48 28.83
C ILE A 216 10.75 -0.64 30.00
N ASP A 217 11.68 -1.21 30.78
CA ASP A 217 12.36 -0.50 31.86
C ASP A 217 12.89 0.85 31.37
N ALA A 218 12.62 1.92 32.12
CA ALA A 218 13.01 3.28 31.75
C ALA A 218 14.52 3.47 31.62
N THR A 219 15.31 2.61 32.26
CA THR A 219 16.79 2.61 32.18
C THR A 219 17.31 1.94 30.92
N LYS A 220 16.51 1.13 30.24
CA LYS A 220 16.90 0.41 29.02
C LYS A 220 16.59 1.24 27.77
N GLN A 221 17.46 1.12 26.78
CA GLN A 221 17.25 1.70 25.46
C GLN A 221 16.35 0.76 24.63
N PRO A 222 15.16 1.19 24.18
CA PRO A 222 14.28 0.34 23.39
C PRO A 222 14.85 0.10 22.00
N PRO A 223 14.60 -1.08 21.39
CA PRO A 223 15.02 -1.35 20.04
C PRO A 223 14.22 -0.48 19.06
N THR A 224 14.81 -0.24 17.88
CA THR A 224 14.18 0.54 16.80
C THR A 224 13.65 -0.41 15.74
N HIS A 225 12.33 -0.42 15.54
CA HIS A 225 11.69 -1.17 14.46
C HIS A 225 11.77 -0.38 13.15
N THR A 226 12.31 -0.98 12.11
CA THR A 226 12.29 -0.45 10.75
C THR A 226 12.33 -1.63 9.79
N LEU A 227 11.61 -1.53 8.67
CA LEU A 227 11.49 -2.58 7.67
C LEU A 227 11.60 -2.00 6.26
N PRO A 228 12.04 -2.76 5.26
CA PRO A 228 11.86 -2.37 3.87
C PRO A 228 10.39 -2.13 3.55
N LYS A 229 10.07 -1.05 2.82
CA LYS A 229 8.72 -0.81 2.30
C LYS A 229 8.40 -1.89 1.27
N VAL A 230 7.19 -2.46 1.34
CA VAL A 230 6.68 -3.41 0.31
C VAL A 230 6.72 -2.76 -1.08
N TYR A 231 6.39 -1.47 -1.17
CA TYR A 231 6.53 -0.69 -2.39
C TYR A 231 6.84 0.78 -2.08
N ASN A 232 7.80 1.36 -2.81
CA ASN A 232 8.24 2.74 -2.62
C ASN A 232 7.64 3.65 -3.70
N TRP A 233 6.45 4.19 -3.44
CA TRP A 233 5.69 5.03 -4.38
C TRP A 233 6.42 6.28 -4.87
N TYR A 234 7.36 6.80 -4.07
CA TYR A 234 8.02 8.08 -4.30
C TYR A 234 9.53 7.94 -4.58
N ASN A 235 10.06 6.71 -4.67
CA ASN A 235 11.49 6.44 -4.75
C ASN A 235 12.31 7.18 -3.66
N GLU A 236 11.73 7.33 -2.46
CA GLU A 236 12.35 7.98 -1.30
C GLU A 236 13.13 6.96 -0.46
N ASN A 237 13.25 7.19 0.85
CA ASN A 237 13.80 6.22 1.80
C ASN A 237 13.13 4.84 1.59
N PRO A 238 13.93 3.78 1.30
CA PRO A 238 13.41 2.45 1.03
C PRO A 238 12.81 1.78 2.26
N ASN A 239 13.08 2.28 3.46
CA ASN A 239 12.59 1.71 4.72
C ASN A 239 11.39 2.50 5.28
N THR A 240 10.59 1.82 6.11
CA THR A 240 9.55 2.42 6.93
C THR A 240 10.15 3.42 7.91
N GLU A 241 9.34 4.37 8.35
CA GLU A 241 9.79 5.30 9.39
C GLU A 241 10.11 4.53 10.67
N PRO A 242 11.25 4.84 11.32
CA PRO A 242 11.69 4.09 12.50
C PRO A 242 10.72 4.27 13.67
N ILE A 243 10.44 3.17 14.37
CA ILE A 243 9.64 3.16 15.60
C ILE A 243 10.55 2.76 16.76
N THR A 244 10.90 3.74 17.58
CA THR A 244 11.62 3.53 18.84
C THR A 244 10.65 3.84 19.98
N SER A 245 10.21 2.83 20.74
CA SER A 245 9.19 3.01 21.78
C SER A 245 9.45 2.13 23.00
N HIS A 246 9.33 2.72 24.18
CA HIS A 246 9.27 2.00 25.46
C HIS A 246 7.93 1.27 25.68
N SER A 247 6.91 1.57 24.87
CA SER A 247 5.57 0.99 25.01
C SER A 247 5.35 -0.11 24.00
N TYR A 248 4.83 -1.25 24.46
CA TYR A 248 4.54 -2.40 23.59
C TYR A 248 3.31 -3.18 24.06
N VAL A 249 2.78 -4.02 23.17
CA VAL A 249 1.73 -5.00 23.46
C VAL A 249 2.16 -6.39 23.02
N VAL A 250 1.52 -7.41 23.58
CA VAL A 250 1.81 -8.82 23.31
C VAL A 250 0.55 -9.49 22.77
N ARG A 251 0.72 -10.28 21.70
CA ARG A 251 -0.32 -11.11 21.11
C ARG A 251 -0.44 -12.43 21.88
N VAL A 252 -1.65 -12.78 22.28
CA VAL A 252 -1.94 -13.92 23.15
C VAL A 252 -1.68 -15.25 22.46
N THR A 253 -1.95 -15.35 21.16
CA THR A 253 -1.92 -16.62 20.42
C THR A 253 -0.53 -17.18 20.20
N ASP A 254 0.49 -16.32 20.09
CA ASP A 254 1.86 -16.71 19.74
C ASP A 254 2.94 -15.87 20.43
N ASN A 255 2.55 -15.11 21.45
CA ASN A 255 3.41 -14.27 22.27
C ASN A 255 4.21 -13.19 21.49
N HIS A 256 3.82 -12.88 20.25
CA HIS A 256 4.53 -11.88 19.44
C HIS A 256 4.36 -10.47 20.00
N VAL A 257 5.37 -9.63 19.80
CA VAL A 257 5.38 -8.25 20.31
C VAL A 257 5.06 -7.26 19.21
N ALA A 258 4.33 -6.20 19.56
CA ALA A 258 4.26 -4.98 18.77
C ALA A 258 4.64 -3.75 19.59
N SER A 259 5.60 -2.98 19.10
CA SER A 259 5.91 -1.65 19.63
C SER A 259 4.81 -0.66 19.24
N VAL A 260 4.33 0.10 20.22
CA VAL A 260 3.30 1.12 20.03
C VAL A 260 3.91 2.48 20.32
N LEU A 261 3.96 3.35 19.32
CA LEU A 261 4.45 4.72 19.48
C LEU A 261 3.32 5.69 19.15
N ILE A 262 3.02 6.58 20.09
CA ILE A 262 2.14 7.72 19.83
C ILE A 262 2.99 8.97 19.95
N HIS A 263 3.11 9.70 18.85
CA HIS A 263 3.84 10.95 18.82
C HIS A 263 3.04 12.00 18.06
N ARG A 264 2.74 13.13 18.73
CA ARG A 264 1.88 14.20 18.19
C ARG A 264 0.57 13.61 17.67
N ASN A 265 0.32 13.74 16.37
CA ASN A 265 -0.89 13.23 15.74
C ASN A 265 -0.60 11.99 14.89
N THR A 266 0.27 11.10 15.37
CA THR A 266 0.59 9.86 14.68
C THR A 266 0.62 8.70 15.67
N LEU A 267 -0.04 7.61 15.30
CA LEU A 267 0.08 6.31 15.94
C LEU A 267 0.87 5.39 15.00
N CYS A 268 1.97 4.86 15.50
CA CYS A 268 2.77 3.84 14.82
C CYS A 268 2.70 2.53 15.60
N PHE A 269 2.62 1.43 14.86
CA PHE A 269 2.52 0.07 15.38
C PHE A 269 3.45 -0.82 14.57
N GLY A 270 4.55 -1.26 15.20
CA GLY A 270 5.58 -2.08 14.56
C GLY A 270 5.60 -3.46 15.18
N VAL A 271 5.29 -4.49 14.39
CA VAL A 271 5.24 -5.88 14.85
C VAL A 271 6.60 -6.52 14.67
N TRP A 272 7.08 -7.14 15.75
CA TRP A 272 8.33 -7.89 15.77
C TRP A 272 8.03 -9.36 15.53
N ASP A 273 8.81 -9.98 14.64
CA ASP A 273 8.85 -11.44 14.46
C ASP A 273 9.64 -12.10 15.60
N LYS A 274 9.18 -11.85 16.84
CA LYS A 274 9.80 -12.25 18.11
C LYS A 274 8.75 -12.39 19.19
N THR A 275 8.89 -13.43 20.00
CA THR A 275 8.15 -13.56 21.25
C THR A 275 8.55 -12.47 22.26
N GLU A 276 7.74 -12.25 23.30
CA GLU A 276 8.06 -11.26 24.34
C GLU A 276 9.43 -11.50 24.98
N GLN A 277 9.79 -12.75 25.27
CA GLN A 277 11.09 -13.06 25.87
C GLN A 277 12.24 -12.74 24.92
N GLU A 278 12.13 -13.08 23.64
CA GLU A 278 13.15 -12.78 22.64
C GLU A 278 13.27 -11.28 22.38
N PHE A 279 12.14 -10.56 22.39
CA PHE A 279 12.11 -9.11 22.25
C PHE A 279 12.82 -8.41 23.42
N LEU A 280 12.55 -8.84 24.66
CA LEU A 280 13.17 -8.25 25.85
C LEU A 280 14.69 -8.51 25.90
N ARG A 281 15.15 -9.67 25.43
CA ARG A 281 16.58 -10.03 25.32
C ARG A 281 17.38 -9.16 24.35
N ILE A 282 16.73 -8.39 23.48
CA ILE A 282 17.44 -7.43 22.61
C ILE A 282 18.09 -6.31 23.44
N MET A 283 17.56 -6.07 24.64
CA MET A 283 17.95 -4.96 25.53
C MET A 283 18.64 -5.45 26.81
N ASP A 284 19.03 -6.73 26.85
CA ASP A 284 19.88 -7.31 27.90
C ASP A 284 21.35 -7.23 27.47
#